data_AF-A0A1Y3RG87-F1
#
_entry.id   AF-A0A1Y3RG87-F1
#
_cell.length_a   1.000
_cell.length_b   1.000
_cell.length_c   1.000
_cell.angle_alpha   90.00
_cell.angle_beta   90.00
_cell.angle_gamma   90.00
#
_symmetry.space_group_name_H-M   'P 1'
#
loop_
_entity.id
_entity.type
_entity.pdbx_description
1 polymer ?
#
loop_
_entity_poly.entity_id
_entity_poly.type
_entity_poly.pdbx_seq_one_letter_code
_entity_poly.pdbx_strand_id
1 'polypeptide(L)'
;MNEQLSMTGISEPEHKEFEALQPLMPRLQECVAAQGCDPNQLTLGSTQGYSVVYLSNFTAFRLHIRGNYHYLSIPTLFSDIIPPDAPRKQVKSDPLYLRLILDETHPISWYTDFLFSVVKECINRYPKDFDCCSRYEVCSDAGECIHPDKSFALGCGYRKILHSGKIYYGKNRNID
;
A
#
# COMPACT_ATOMS: atom_id res chain seq x y z
N MET A 1 50.95 15.78 -15.52
CA MET A 1 49.90 16.80 -15.30
C MET A 1 48.87 16.62 -16.38
N ASN A 2 47.72 16.05 -16.01
CA ASN A 2 46.46 16.26 -16.71
C ASN A 2 45.38 16.11 -15.63
N GLU A 3 44.92 17.25 -15.15
CA GLU A 3 43.72 17.36 -14.34
C GLU A 3 42.51 17.03 -15.24
N GLN A 4 41.62 16.17 -14.76
CA GLN A 4 40.23 16.20 -15.21
C GLN A 4 39.29 15.66 -14.12
N LEU A 5 38.87 16.62 -13.30
CA LEU A 5 37.55 16.83 -12.70
C LEU A 5 36.74 15.59 -12.26
N SER A 6 36.73 15.42 -10.94
CA SER A 6 35.64 14.85 -10.15
C SER A 6 34.28 15.45 -10.53
N MET A 7 33.37 14.61 -11.03
CA MET A 7 31.92 14.88 -11.10
C MET A 7 31.23 14.02 -10.04
N THR A 8 31.14 14.54 -8.82
CA THR A 8 30.28 14.02 -7.76
C THR A 8 28.82 14.37 -8.05
N GLY A 9 27.92 13.38 -7.96
CA GLY A 9 26.57 13.61 -7.46
C GLY A 9 25.39 13.67 -8.45
N ILE A 10 25.37 12.90 -9.54
CA ILE A 10 24.10 12.61 -10.25
C ILE A 10 23.59 11.25 -9.78
N SER A 11 22.89 11.23 -8.64
CA SER A 11 22.08 10.07 -8.27
C SER A 11 20.96 9.92 -9.29
N GLU A 12 20.76 8.74 -9.87
CA GLU A 12 19.64 8.52 -10.79
C GLU A 12 18.31 8.93 -10.11
N PRO A 13 17.31 9.47 -10.83
CA PRO A 13 16.06 9.95 -10.23
C PRO A 13 15.33 8.89 -9.38
N GLU A 14 15.51 7.61 -9.71
CA GLU A 14 14.97 6.48 -8.95
C GLU A 14 15.58 6.39 -7.54
N HIS A 15 16.81 6.87 -7.38
CA HIS A 15 17.53 6.88 -6.10
C HIS A 15 16.81 7.69 -5.03
N LYS A 16 16.28 8.87 -5.37
CA LYS A 16 15.58 9.75 -4.40
C LYS A 16 14.28 9.14 -3.89
N GLU A 17 13.54 8.49 -4.78
CA GLU A 17 12.29 7.81 -4.42
C GLU A 17 12.57 6.58 -3.57
N PHE A 18 13.61 5.81 -3.93
CA PHE A 18 14.05 4.67 -3.14
C PHE A 18 14.54 5.11 -1.76
N GLU A 19 15.40 6.12 -1.66
CA GLU A 19 15.86 6.69 -0.38
C GLU A 19 14.69 7.15 0.50
N ALA A 20 13.68 7.79 -0.09
CA ALA A 20 12.49 8.23 0.65
C ALA A 20 11.62 7.06 1.15
N LEU A 21 11.50 5.98 0.38
CA LEU A 21 10.63 4.85 0.70
C LEU A 21 11.33 3.75 1.51
N GLN A 22 12.63 3.57 1.37
CA GLN A 22 13.41 2.53 2.04
C GLN A 22 13.20 2.49 3.56
N PRO A 23 13.20 3.61 4.32
CA PRO A 23 12.92 3.58 5.76
C PRO A 23 11.44 3.33 6.09
N LEU A 24 10.52 3.58 5.14
CA LEU A 24 9.08 3.40 5.33
C LEU A 24 8.65 1.96 5.01
N MET A 25 9.30 1.28 4.06
CA MET A 25 8.92 -0.04 3.59
C MET A 25 8.81 -1.11 4.71
N PRO A 26 9.78 -1.26 5.64
CA PRO A 26 9.65 -2.23 6.72
C PRO A 26 8.42 -1.99 7.60
N ARG A 27 8.12 -0.72 7.91
CA ARG A 27 6.94 -0.35 8.72
C ARG A 27 5.64 -0.64 7.97
N LEU A 28 5.61 -0.40 6.66
CA LEU A 28 4.44 -0.74 5.84
C LEU A 28 4.25 -2.27 5.76
N GLN A 29 5.33 -3.03 5.67
CA GLN A 29 5.31 -4.49 5.70
C GLN A 29 4.83 -5.02 7.06
N GLU A 30 5.26 -4.41 8.17
CA GLU A 30 4.72 -4.71 9.50
C GLU A 30 3.21 -4.44 9.57
N CYS A 31 2.72 -3.37 8.94
CA CYS A 31 1.28 -3.11 8.82
C CYS A 31 0.56 -4.26 8.09
N VAL A 32 1.13 -4.79 7.00
CA VAL A 32 0.58 -5.96 6.28
C VAL A 32 0.54 -7.20 7.18
N ALA A 33 1.63 -7.47 7.90
CA ALA A 33 1.72 -8.58 8.83
C ALA A 33 0.68 -8.46 9.96
N ALA A 34 0.48 -7.26 10.50
CA ALA A 34 -0.51 -6.97 11.53
C ALA A 34 -1.97 -7.15 11.04
N GLN A 35 -2.23 -7.19 9.73
CA GLN A 35 -3.53 -7.56 9.17
C GLN A 35 -3.64 -9.07 8.84
N GLY A 36 -2.67 -9.87 9.31
CA GLY A 36 -2.63 -11.32 9.09
C GLY A 36 -2.28 -11.72 7.65
N CYS A 37 -1.63 -10.84 6.89
CA CYS A 37 -1.18 -11.09 5.52
C CYS A 37 0.34 -11.31 5.48
N ASP A 38 0.86 -11.84 4.37
CA ASP A 38 2.30 -12.01 4.18
C ASP A 38 2.95 -10.66 3.88
N PRO A 39 3.88 -10.15 4.73
CA PRO A 39 4.54 -8.87 4.52
C PRO A 39 5.30 -8.78 3.19
N ASN A 40 5.78 -9.91 2.65
CA ASN A 40 6.52 -9.95 1.39
C ASN A 40 5.64 -9.67 0.17
N GLN A 41 4.31 -9.67 0.32
CA GLN A 41 3.41 -9.24 -0.73
C GLN A 41 3.48 -7.73 -0.97
N LEU A 42 3.99 -6.95 -0.01
CA LEU A 42 4.24 -5.53 -0.22
C LEU A 42 5.64 -5.31 -0.79
N THR A 43 5.70 -4.90 -2.04
CA THR A 43 6.95 -4.78 -2.79
C THR A 43 7.15 -3.36 -3.34
N LEU A 44 8.41 -2.97 -3.47
CA LEU A 44 8.82 -1.72 -4.10
C LEU A 44 9.37 -2.04 -5.49
N GLY A 45 8.77 -1.44 -6.51
CA GLY A 45 9.25 -1.46 -7.89
C GLY A 45 9.65 -0.06 -8.37
N SER A 46 10.37 -0.02 -9.48
CA SER A 46 10.75 1.22 -10.16
C SER A 46 10.33 1.19 -11.63
N THR A 47 10.07 2.38 -12.17
CA THR A 47 9.76 2.62 -13.59
C THR A 47 10.56 3.83 -14.07
N GLN A 48 10.59 4.06 -15.39
CA GLN A 48 11.23 5.24 -15.98
C GLN A 48 10.65 6.58 -15.48
N GLY A 49 9.44 6.58 -14.92
CA GLY A 49 8.77 7.79 -14.46
C GLY A 49 8.62 7.93 -12.95
N TYR A 50 8.59 6.84 -12.19
CA TYR A 50 8.26 6.84 -10.75
C TYR A 50 8.62 5.51 -10.09
N SER A 51 8.68 5.50 -8.77
CA SER A 51 8.69 4.30 -7.96
C SER A 51 7.27 3.92 -7.56
N VAL A 52 7.02 2.64 -7.37
CA VAL A 52 5.68 2.11 -7.13
C VAL A 52 5.69 1.09 -6.00
N VAL A 53 4.74 1.22 -5.09
CA VAL A 53 4.51 0.25 -4.03
C VAL A 53 3.30 -0.60 -4.41
N TYR A 54 3.51 -1.91 -4.49
CA TYR A 54 2.48 -2.89 -4.79
C TYR A 54 2.13 -3.69 -3.55
N LEU A 55 0.87 -4.10 -3.44
CA LEU A 55 0.42 -5.23 -2.61
C LEU A 55 -0.01 -6.35 -3.57
N SER A 56 0.80 -7.39 -3.71
CA SER A 56 0.63 -8.41 -4.75
C SER A 56 0.47 -7.75 -6.13
N ASN A 57 -0.63 -7.99 -6.84
CA ASN A 57 -0.91 -7.38 -8.15
C ASN A 57 -1.62 -6.02 -8.06
N PHE A 58 -1.82 -5.49 -6.86
CA PHE A 58 -2.58 -4.26 -6.61
C PHE A 58 -1.63 -3.07 -6.36
N THR A 59 -1.75 -1.97 -7.11
CA THR A 59 -0.96 -0.76 -6.82
C THR A 59 -1.48 -0.08 -5.57
N ALA A 60 -0.65 0.03 -4.53
CA ALA A 60 -0.99 0.81 -3.34
C ALA A 60 -0.85 2.30 -3.63
N PHE A 61 0.35 2.74 -4.03
CA PHE A 61 0.62 4.12 -4.44
C PHE A 61 1.89 4.18 -5.30
N ARG A 62 2.09 5.33 -5.95
CA ARG A 62 3.33 5.65 -6.68
C ARG A 62 3.97 6.88 -6.07
N LEU A 63 5.29 6.92 -6.03
CA LEU A 63 6.07 8.08 -5.60
C LEU A 63 6.85 8.62 -6.80
N HIS A 64 6.70 9.91 -7.05
CA HIS A 64 7.43 10.63 -8.06
C HIS A 64 8.25 11.74 -7.41
N ILE A 65 9.59 11.64 -7.44
CA ILE A 65 10.53 12.68 -6.98
C ILE A 65 11.53 12.94 -8.09
N ARG A 66 11.03 13.41 -9.25
CA ARG A 66 11.84 13.67 -10.44
C ARG A 66 11.54 15.06 -11.01
N GLY A 67 12.56 15.77 -11.46
CA GLY A 67 12.41 17.14 -11.96
C GLY A 67 11.79 18.08 -10.91
N ASN A 68 10.92 18.99 -11.39
CA ASN A 68 10.34 20.09 -10.59
C ASN A 68 9.00 19.74 -9.93
N TYR A 69 8.49 18.54 -10.12
CA TYR A 69 7.19 18.14 -9.59
C TYR A 69 7.38 16.92 -8.72
N HIS A 70 7.07 17.01 -7.43
CA HIS A 70 7.12 15.86 -6.52
C HIS A 70 5.71 15.55 -6.05
N TYR A 71 5.30 14.29 -6.11
CA TYR A 71 3.94 13.89 -5.73
C TYR A 71 3.83 12.40 -5.41
N LEU A 72 2.84 12.07 -4.58
CA LEU A 72 2.29 10.72 -4.45
C LEU A 72 1.14 10.57 -5.44
N SER A 73 1.11 9.50 -6.23
CA SER A 73 -0.08 9.12 -7.01
C SER A 73 -0.85 8.04 -6.27
N ILE A 74 -2.05 8.38 -5.82
CA ILE A 74 -2.96 7.50 -5.10
C ILE A 74 -4.06 7.03 -6.05
N PRO A 75 -4.30 5.72 -6.18
CA PRO A 75 -5.47 5.22 -6.90
C PRO A 75 -6.76 5.89 -6.41
N THR A 76 -7.61 6.31 -7.34
CA THR A 76 -8.93 6.91 -7.05
C THR A 76 -9.82 6.01 -6.19
N LEU A 77 -9.56 4.70 -6.19
CA LEU A 77 -10.18 3.75 -5.27
C LEU A 77 -10.05 4.16 -3.80
N PHE A 78 -9.00 4.88 -3.41
CA PHE A 78 -8.75 5.32 -2.03
C PHE A 78 -9.08 6.80 -1.80
N SER A 79 -9.84 7.43 -2.70
CA SER A 79 -10.14 8.86 -2.62
C SER A 79 -10.91 9.28 -1.37
N ASP A 80 -11.70 8.36 -0.80
CA ASP A 80 -12.50 8.52 0.41
C ASP A 80 -11.67 8.62 1.69
N ILE A 81 -10.42 8.13 1.68
CA ILE A 81 -9.52 8.16 2.85
C ILE A 81 -8.40 9.20 2.74
N ILE A 82 -8.37 9.99 1.66
CA ILE A 82 -7.35 11.05 1.49
C ILE A 82 -7.60 12.16 2.52
N PRO A 83 -6.56 12.64 3.26
CA PRO A 83 -6.71 13.74 4.20
C PRO A 83 -7.33 14.98 3.54
N PRO A 84 -8.30 15.64 4.18
CA PRO A 84 -9.07 16.72 3.56
C PRO A 84 -8.20 17.94 3.21
N ASP A 85 -7.12 18.15 3.96
CA ASP A 85 -6.13 19.21 3.84
C ASP A 85 -4.97 18.86 2.89
N ALA A 86 -4.88 17.61 2.39
CA ALA A 86 -3.84 17.22 1.46
C ALA A 86 -3.95 17.99 0.12
N PRO A 87 -2.92 18.76 -0.29
CA PRO A 87 -2.93 19.44 -1.58
C PRO A 87 -2.94 18.41 -2.71
N ARG A 88 -3.97 18.46 -3.56
CA ARG A 88 -4.19 17.41 -4.56
C ARG A 88 -4.69 17.93 -5.90
N LYS A 89 -4.35 17.20 -6.96
CA LYS A 89 -4.86 17.42 -8.31
C LYS A 89 -5.11 16.10 -9.03
N GLN A 90 -6.13 16.08 -9.89
CA GLN A 90 -6.33 15.00 -10.86
C GLN A 90 -5.87 15.50 -12.24
N VAL A 91 -5.15 14.66 -12.98
CA VAL A 91 -4.71 14.98 -14.33
C VAL A 91 -5.49 14.15 -15.34
N LYS A 92 -5.88 14.77 -16.47
CA LYS A 92 -6.68 14.10 -17.50
C LYS A 92 -6.00 12.88 -18.12
N SER A 93 -4.66 12.90 -18.20
CA SER A 93 -3.85 11.82 -18.78
C SER A 93 -3.72 10.59 -17.88
N ASP A 94 -4.08 10.71 -16.59
CA ASP A 94 -3.96 9.61 -15.61
C ASP A 94 -5.18 9.63 -14.67
N PRO A 95 -6.40 9.41 -15.19
CA PRO A 95 -7.65 9.65 -14.47
C PRO A 95 -7.86 8.69 -13.31
N LEU A 96 -7.20 7.52 -13.32
CA LEU A 96 -7.30 6.53 -12.24
C LEU A 96 -6.53 6.93 -10.98
N TYR A 97 -5.76 8.02 -11.02
CA TYR A 97 -4.93 8.46 -9.91
C TYR A 97 -5.17 9.93 -9.54
N LEU A 98 -5.10 10.19 -8.24
CA LEU A 98 -5.02 11.53 -7.66
C LEU A 98 -3.56 11.79 -7.27
N ARG A 99 -3.04 12.95 -7.64
CA ARG A 99 -1.68 13.37 -7.27
C ARG A 99 -1.75 14.23 -6.02
N LEU A 100 -1.20 13.74 -4.92
CA LEU A 100 -0.97 14.50 -3.70
C LEU A 100 0.39 15.17 -3.80
N ILE A 101 0.42 16.50 -3.67
CA ILE A 101 1.60 17.32 -3.91
C ILE A 101 2.56 17.15 -2.71
N LEU A 102 3.84 16.96 -3.03
CA LEU A 102 4.91 16.99 -2.05
C LEU A 102 5.61 18.34 -2.14
N ASP A 103 5.67 19.06 -1.01
CA ASP A 103 6.35 20.33 -0.87
C ASP A 103 6.93 20.47 0.56
N GLU A 104 7.46 21.64 0.91
CA GLU A 104 8.06 21.90 2.22
C GLU A 104 7.06 21.74 3.38
N THR A 105 5.78 22.03 3.13
CA THR A 105 4.69 21.93 4.13
C THR A 105 4.07 20.54 4.18
N HIS A 106 4.14 19.79 3.08
CA HIS A 106 3.62 18.42 2.95
C HIS A 106 4.72 17.48 2.44
N PRO A 107 5.81 17.27 3.20
CA PRO A 107 6.82 16.27 2.84
C PRO A 107 6.22 14.85 2.88
N ILE A 108 6.92 13.87 2.31
CA ILE A 108 6.45 12.47 2.35
C ILE A 108 6.14 11.98 3.77
N SER A 109 6.90 12.44 4.77
CA SER A 109 6.69 12.10 6.18
C SER A 109 5.33 12.54 6.70
N TRP A 110 4.79 13.66 6.20
CA TRP A 110 3.44 14.15 6.52
C TRP A 110 2.36 13.13 6.13
N TYR A 111 2.58 12.40 5.04
CA TYR A 111 1.65 11.39 4.53
C TYR A 111 1.81 10.01 5.18
N THR A 112 2.71 9.83 6.15
CA THR A 112 3.07 8.49 6.68
C THR A 112 1.85 7.72 7.20
N ASP A 113 1.04 8.34 8.06
CA ASP A 113 -0.15 7.70 8.64
C ASP A 113 -1.24 7.41 7.59
N PHE A 114 -1.33 8.30 6.60
CA PHE A 114 -2.18 8.08 5.44
C PHE A 114 -1.70 6.90 4.60
N LEU A 115 -0.40 6.73 4.37
CA LEU A 115 0.15 5.61 3.62
C LEU A 115 -0.07 4.27 4.33
N PHE A 116 -0.01 4.23 5.67
CA PHE A 116 -0.45 3.04 6.43
C PHE A 116 -1.93 2.74 6.20
N SER A 117 -2.78 3.77 6.18
CA SER A 117 -4.20 3.62 5.90
C SER A 117 -4.44 3.12 4.47
N VAL A 118 -3.68 3.58 3.48
CA VAL A 118 -3.73 3.07 2.10
C VAL A 118 -3.36 1.58 2.06
N VAL A 119 -2.27 1.16 2.72
CA VAL A 119 -1.88 -0.27 2.75
C VAL A 119 -2.94 -1.14 3.41
N LYS A 120 -3.52 -0.68 4.52
CA LYS A 120 -4.65 -1.35 5.17
C LYS A 120 -5.86 -1.46 4.24
N GLU A 121 -6.18 -0.39 3.51
CA GLU A 121 -7.29 -0.40 2.57
C GLU A 121 -7.00 -1.22 1.30
N CYS A 122 -5.75 -1.35 0.85
CA CYS A 122 -5.39 -2.31 -0.20
C CYS A 122 -5.79 -3.73 0.20
N ILE A 123 -5.53 -4.10 1.45
CA ILE A 123 -5.87 -5.42 2.01
C ILE A 123 -7.39 -5.59 2.15
N ASN A 124 -8.10 -4.56 2.63
CA ASN A 124 -9.56 -4.58 2.80
C ASN A 124 -10.33 -4.54 1.48
N ARG A 125 -9.78 -3.89 0.46
CA ARG A 125 -10.39 -3.73 -0.86
C ARG A 125 -9.85 -4.70 -1.88
N TYR A 126 -8.87 -5.55 -1.51
CA TYR A 126 -8.32 -6.57 -2.39
C TYR A 126 -9.44 -7.40 -3.01
N PRO A 127 -9.50 -7.55 -4.35
CA PRO A 127 -10.52 -8.34 -5.01
C PRO A 127 -10.55 -9.77 -4.46
N LYS A 128 -11.76 -10.29 -4.17
CA LYS A 128 -11.87 -11.70 -3.78
C LYS A 128 -11.73 -12.57 -5.01
N ASP A 129 -10.97 -13.65 -4.89
CA ASP A 129 -10.87 -14.69 -5.92
C ASP A 129 -11.88 -15.81 -5.65
N PHE A 130 -12.17 -16.07 -4.37
CA PHE A 130 -13.10 -17.11 -3.91
C PHE A 130 -13.78 -16.70 -2.59
N ASP A 131 -14.89 -17.35 -2.25
CA ASP A 131 -15.65 -17.00 -1.04
C ASP A 131 -15.03 -17.55 0.25
N CYS A 132 -14.69 -18.84 0.28
CA CYS A 132 -14.02 -19.47 1.42
C CYS A 132 -13.19 -20.68 0.99
N CYS A 133 -12.10 -20.95 1.70
CA CYS A 133 -11.27 -22.15 1.55
C CYS A 133 -11.74 -23.33 2.42
N SER A 134 -13.03 -23.37 2.77
CA SER A 134 -13.67 -24.40 3.61
C SER A 134 -13.13 -24.54 5.04
N ARG A 135 -12.37 -23.55 5.54
CA ARG A 135 -11.89 -23.47 6.94
C ARG A 135 -12.72 -22.50 7.79
N TYR A 136 -13.94 -22.18 7.38
CA TYR A 136 -14.72 -21.11 7.99
C TYR A 136 -15.01 -21.33 9.48
N GLU A 137 -15.27 -22.55 9.95
CA GLU A 137 -15.53 -22.82 11.38
C GLU A 137 -14.30 -22.49 12.23
N VAL A 138 -13.14 -23.07 11.91
CA VAL A 138 -11.90 -22.83 12.66
C VAL A 138 -11.41 -21.39 12.58
N CYS A 139 -11.57 -20.72 11.43
CA CYS A 139 -11.27 -19.30 11.32
C CYS A 139 -12.24 -18.45 12.18
N SER A 140 -13.51 -18.84 12.28
CA SER A 140 -14.49 -18.14 13.10
C SER A 140 -14.21 -18.31 14.59
N ASP A 141 -13.88 -19.54 15.00
CA ASP A 141 -13.49 -19.85 16.38
C ASP A 141 -12.21 -19.13 16.82
N ALA A 142 -11.33 -18.81 15.87
CA ALA A 142 -10.14 -17.99 16.09
C ALA A 142 -10.41 -16.47 15.98
N GLY A 143 -11.51 -16.07 15.34
CA GLY A 143 -11.81 -14.67 15.02
C GLY A 143 -10.98 -14.09 13.87
N GLU A 144 -10.13 -14.89 13.23
CA GLU A 144 -9.23 -14.46 12.16
C GLU A 144 -8.94 -15.58 11.15
N CYS A 145 -8.30 -15.24 10.02
CA CYS A 145 -7.93 -16.24 9.04
C CYS A 145 -6.68 -17.02 9.46
N ILE A 146 -6.85 -18.31 9.76
CA ILE A 146 -5.75 -19.20 10.16
C ILE A 146 -5.11 -19.98 9.00
N HIS A 147 -5.40 -19.63 7.75
CA HIS A 147 -4.80 -20.33 6.61
C HIS A 147 -3.26 -20.21 6.67
N PRO A 148 -2.50 -21.31 6.48
CA PRO A 148 -1.05 -21.27 6.59
C PRO A 148 -0.41 -20.46 5.47
N ASP A 149 -0.94 -20.58 4.25
CA ASP A 149 -0.55 -19.74 3.11
C ASP A 149 -1.34 -18.43 3.15
N LYS A 150 -0.71 -17.38 3.66
CA LYS A 150 -1.29 -16.03 3.78
C LYS A 150 -1.45 -15.35 2.43
N SER A 151 -0.59 -15.68 1.47
CA SER A 151 -0.66 -15.15 0.11
C SER A 151 -1.90 -15.66 -0.62
N PHE A 152 -2.17 -16.97 -0.53
CA PHE A 152 -3.42 -17.57 -1.01
C PHE A 152 -4.65 -17.00 -0.29
N ALA A 153 -4.56 -16.81 1.03
CA ALA A 153 -5.66 -16.32 1.83
C ALA A 153 -6.05 -14.86 1.57
N LEU A 154 -5.18 -14.06 0.93
CA LEU A 154 -5.50 -12.68 0.56
C LEU A 154 -6.74 -12.59 -0.36
N GLY A 155 -6.92 -13.58 -1.25
CA GLY A 155 -8.08 -13.68 -2.15
C GLY A 155 -9.36 -14.25 -1.48
N CYS A 156 -9.31 -14.63 -0.20
CA CYS A 156 -10.45 -15.24 0.50
C CYS A 156 -11.48 -14.20 0.94
N GLY A 157 -12.71 -14.29 0.43
CA GLY A 157 -13.81 -13.41 0.82
C GLY A 157 -14.14 -13.46 2.31
N TYR A 158 -14.17 -14.65 2.92
CA TYR A 158 -14.47 -14.81 4.34
C TYR A 158 -13.39 -14.20 5.25
N ARG A 159 -12.12 -14.18 4.82
CA ARG A 159 -11.04 -13.49 5.55
C ARG A 159 -11.33 -12.00 5.69
N LYS A 160 -11.85 -11.35 4.65
CA LYS A 160 -12.26 -9.93 4.67
C LYS A 160 -13.44 -9.70 5.62
N ILE A 161 -14.39 -10.63 5.62
CA ILE A 161 -15.55 -10.59 6.52
C ILE A 161 -15.11 -10.66 7.98
N LEU A 162 -14.25 -11.62 8.33
CA LEU A 162 -13.66 -11.74 9.67
C LEU A 162 -12.93 -10.45 10.08
N HIS A 163 -12.16 -9.87 9.15
CA HIS A 163 -11.45 -8.61 9.39
C HIS A 163 -12.39 -7.41 9.64
N SER A 164 -13.62 -7.46 9.12
CA SER A 164 -14.66 -6.46 9.44
C SER A 164 -15.31 -6.66 10.82
N GLY A 165 -14.86 -7.66 11.59
CA GLY A 165 -15.42 -8.03 12.90
C GLY A 165 -16.68 -8.89 12.82
N LYS A 166 -17.06 -9.37 11.64
CA LYS A 166 -18.25 -10.21 11.44
C LYS A 166 -17.88 -11.68 11.43
N ILE A 167 -18.56 -12.49 12.25
CA ILE A 167 -18.31 -13.91 12.42
C ILE A 167 -19.64 -14.66 12.23
N TYR A 168 -19.74 -15.43 11.15
CA TYR A 168 -20.98 -16.09 10.74
C TYR A 168 -21.13 -17.54 11.26
N TYR A 169 -20.02 -18.19 11.60
CA TYR A 169 -19.97 -19.61 11.97
C TYR A 169 -19.24 -19.82 13.30
N GLY A 170 -19.19 -21.06 13.78
CA GLY A 170 -18.40 -21.43 14.96
C GLY A 170 -18.95 -20.88 16.28
N LYS A 171 -18.20 -21.12 17.35
CA LYS A 171 -18.58 -20.78 18.73
C LYS A 171 -18.58 -19.27 19.01
N ASN A 172 -17.88 -18.49 18.18
CA ASN A 172 -17.77 -17.04 18.30
C ASN A 172 -18.71 -16.30 17.33
N ARG A 173 -19.73 -16.96 16.76
CA ARG A 173 -20.72 -16.33 15.87
C ARG A 173 -21.33 -15.09 16.53
N ASN A 174 -21.38 -13.97 15.80
CA ASN A 174 -21.83 -12.66 16.32
C ASN A 174 -22.79 -11.89 15.39
N ILE A 175 -23.39 -12.59 14.44
CA ILE A 175 -24.43 -12.06 13.55
C ILE A 175 -25.77 -12.60 14.05
N ASP A 176 -26.82 -11.80 14.07
CA ASP A 176 -28.18 -12.27 14.38
C ASP A 176 -28.85 -12.83 13.12
#